data_AF-A0A0C3PER6-F1
#
_entry.id   AF-A0A0C3PER6-F1
#
_cell.length_a   1.000
_cell.length_b   1.000
_cell.length_c   1.000
_cell.angle_alpha   90.00
_cell.angle_beta   90.00
_cell.angle_gamma   90.00
#
_symmetry.space_group_name_H-M   'P 1'
#
loop_
_entity.id
_entity.type
_entity.pdbx_description
1 polymer ?
#
loop_
_entity_poly.entity_id
_entity_poly.type
_entity_poly.pdbx_seq_one_letter_code
_entity_poly.pdbx_strand_id
1 'polypeptide(L)'
;MSERQRHTPHPLIVGPTLWAVDIPTHLKWPKLLELLKRCGEVSSGGRSVTPEGRRRWAIKFSDVYHAEMALATLNGVPVPNMDPPWNLTLSHTASLANALPTEPLCAQFVKASAGIHALRQSTAQDVFRWFRSAGPLVMVRTDVDVGYPQRTCMVQYWHETHASSALHHPRDLHIVLQKMPAFVLRTFAQCSVLVLNIGRNFQSADIKEVFGKFANVQRRDYKLSLLYLV
;
A
#
# COMPACT_ATOMS: atom_id res chain seq x y z
N MET A 1 0.85 -24.77 18.04
CA MET A 1 2.17 -24.13 18.21
C MET A 1 2.09 -22.76 17.58
N SER A 2 1.99 -21.70 18.38
CA SER A 2 1.92 -20.33 17.87
C SER A 2 3.32 -19.87 17.47
N GLU A 3 3.55 -19.86 16.16
CA GLU A 3 4.75 -19.32 15.55
C GLU A 3 4.79 -17.82 15.88
N ARG A 4 5.49 -17.44 16.95
CA ARG A 4 5.98 -16.07 17.14
C ARG A 4 7.06 -15.85 16.08
N GLN A 5 6.67 -15.79 14.81
CA GLN A 5 7.55 -15.30 13.76
C GLN A 5 7.99 -13.92 14.23
N ARG A 6 9.31 -13.79 14.46
CA ARG A 6 9.93 -12.54 14.86
C ARG A 6 9.89 -11.62 13.65
N HIS A 7 8.73 -11.03 13.39
CA HIS A 7 8.57 -10.05 12.35
C HIS A 7 9.47 -8.86 12.67
N THR A 8 10.27 -8.42 11.69
CA THR A 8 11.00 -7.15 11.80
C THR A 8 9.99 -6.05 12.13
N PRO A 9 10.14 -5.33 13.25
CA PRO A 9 9.16 -4.33 13.66
C PRO A 9 9.07 -3.21 12.62
N HIS A 10 7.88 -2.63 12.45
CA HIS A 10 7.72 -1.48 11.57
C HIS A 10 8.41 -0.26 12.20
N PRO A 11 9.33 0.45 11.49
CA PRO A 11 10.15 1.50 12.09
C PRO A 11 9.36 2.64 12.75
N LEU A 12 8.19 2.94 12.19
CA LEU A 12 7.31 4.00 12.68
C LEU A 12 6.20 3.56 13.65
N ILE A 13 5.84 2.28 13.66
CA ILE A 13 4.69 1.81 14.46
C ILE A 13 5.23 1.16 15.73
N VAL A 14 5.48 2.02 16.72
CA VAL A 14 6.05 1.61 18.01
C VAL A 14 5.00 1.12 19.01
N GLY A 15 3.72 1.36 18.73
CA GLY A 15 2.61 1.01 19.62
C GLY A 15 1.33 0.66 18.87
N PRO A 16 0.33 0.09 19.57
CA PRO A 16 -0.92 -0.38 18.96
C PRO A 16 -1.92 0.75 18.65
N THR A 17 -1.55 2.01 18.87
CA THR A 17 -2.44 3.16 18.72
C THR A 17 -2.19 3.85 17.39
N LEU A 18 -3.25 3.99 16.59
CA LEU A 18 -3.29 4.85 15.42
C LEU A 18 -4.20 6.05 15.66
N TRP A 19 -4.05 7.05 14.79
CA TRP A 19 -4.83 8.28 14.79
C TRP A 19 -5.53 8.44 13.46
N ALA A 20 -6.85 8.51 13.47
CA ALA A 20 -7.62 8.93 12.30
C ALA A 20 -7.69 10.46 12.27
N VAL A 21 -7.37 11.03 11.11
CA VAL A 21 -7.35 12.49 10.86
C VAL A 21 -8.52 12.89 9.97
N ASP A 22 -8.85 14.17 9.94
CA ASP A 22 -9.87 14.77 9.05
C ASP A 22 -11.24 14.07 9.08
N ILE A 23 -11.65 13.64 10.28
CA ILE A 23 -12.85 12.84 10.48
C ILE A 23 -14.11 13.69 10.31
N PRO A 24 -15.02 13.32 9.40
CA PRO A 24 -16.27 14.05 9.22
C PRO A 24 -17.12 14.04 10.48
N THR A 25 -17.78 15.15 10.79
CA THR A 25 -18.62 15.30 12.00
C THR A 25 -19.77 14.31 12.07
N HIS A 26 -20.27 13.87 10.92
CA HIS A 26 -21.36 12.90 10.78
C HIS A 26 -20.88 11.43 10.83
N LEU A 27 -19.57 11.16 10.78
CA LEU A 27 -19.06 9.80 10.93
C LEU A 27 -19.24 9.33 12.38
N LYS A 28 -19.89 8.18 12.56
CA LYS A 28 -20.11 7.55 13.87
C LYS A 28 -19.08 6.46 14.13
N TRP A 29 -18.66 6.32 15.39
CA TRP A 29 -17.67 5.32 15.80
C TRP A 29 -18.01 3.88 15.37
N PRO A 30 -19.26 3.37 15.53
CA PRO A 30 -19.58 2.00 15.14
C PRO A 30 -19.31 1.69 13.66
N LYS A 31 -19.50 2.68 12.78
CA LYS A 31 -19.27 2.53 11.34
C LYS A 31 -17.78 2.43 11.01
N LEU A 32 -16.94 3.24 11.65
CA LEU A 32 -15.50 3.11 11.51
C LEU A 32 -14.99 1.79 12.12
N LEU A 33 -15.53 1.42 13.28
CA LEU A 33 -15.16 0.20 13.98
C LEU A 33 -15.42 -1.05 13.12
N GLU A 34 -16.52 -1.10 12.36
CA GLU A 34 -16.82 -2.20 11.43
C GLU A 34 -15.71 -2.37 10.37
N LEU A 35 -15.18 -1.27 9.85
CA LEU A 35 -14.07 -1.30 8.90
C LEU A 35 -12.77 -1.77 9.57
N LEU A 36 -12.46 -1.24 10.75
CA LEU A 36 -11.24 -1.56 11.51
C LEU A 36 -11.18 -3.01 11.98
N LYS A 37 -12.34 -3.61 12.30
CA LYS A 37 -12.46 -5.02 12.74
C LYS A 37 -11.93 -6.03 11.71
N ARG A 38 -11.82 -5.64 10.44
CA ARG A 38 -11.21 -6.49 9.39
C ARG A 38 -9.71 -6.69 9.62
N CYS A 39 -9.06 -5.73 10.26
CA CYS A 39 -7.64 -5.77 10.55
C CYS A 39 -7.34 -6.46 11.89
N GLY A 40 -8.23 -6.40 12.87
CA GLY A 40 -8.03 -7.03 14.18
C GLY A 40 -8.96 -6.47 15.25
N GLU A 41 -8.78 -6.92 16.49
CA GLU A 41 -9.54 -6.43 17.63
C GLU A 41 -9.13 -4.99 17.99
N VAL A 42 -10.13 -4.11 18.13
CA VAL A 42 -9.95 -2.73 18.58
C VAL A 42 -10.34 -2.66 20.06
N SER A 43 -9.34 -2.51 20.93
CA SER A 43 -9.52 -2.49 22.39
C SER A 43 -10.18 -1.20 22.89
N SER A 44 -9.90 -0.07 22.23
CA SER A 44 -10.57 1.19 22.50
C SER A 44 -10.47 2.15 21.32
N GLY A 45 -11.36 3.14 21.30
CA GLY A 45 -11.17 4.29 20.46
C GLY A 45 -12.26 5.33 20.60
N GLY A 46 -12.01 6.51 20.04
CA GLY A 46 -12.91 7.64 20.16
C GLY A 46 -12.20 8.98 19.97
N ARG A 47 -12.99 10.04 20.10
CA ARG A 47 -12.52 11.43 19.98
C ARG A 47 -11.49 11.73 21.07
N SER A 48 -10.34 12.23 20.66
CA SER A 48 -9.29 12.76 21.51
C SER A 48 -8.81 14.09 20.96
N VAL A 49 -8.36 14.97 21.85
CA VAL A 49 -7.67 16.21 21.48
C VAL A 49 -6.18 15.92 21.52
N THR A 50 -5.47 16.20 20.43
CA THR A 50 -4.00 16.05 20.39
C THR A 50 -3.32 17.17 21.18
N PRO A 51 -2.03 17.04 21.54
CA PRO A 51 -1.30 18.12 22.21
C PRO A 51 -1.36 19.46 21.46
N GLU A 52 -1.51 19.42 20.14
CA GLU A 52 -1.65 20.61 19.28
C GLU A 52 -3.11 21.12 19.19
N GLY A 53 -4.00 20.65 20.06
CA GLY A 53 -5.40 21.10 20.12
C GLY A 53 -6.31 20.57 19.01
N ARG A 54 -5.83 19.68 18.14
CA ARG A 54 -6.63 19.15 17.02
C ARG A 54 -7.49 17.98 17.47
N ARG A 55 -8.76 17.96 17.03
CA ARG A 55 -9.67 16.84 17.27
C ARG A 55 -9.35 15.69 16.30
N ARG A 56 -9.02 14.53 16.85
CA ARG A 56 -8.73 13.29 16.11
C ARG A 56 -9.41 12.12 16.78
N TRP A 57 -9.44 10.96 16.12
CA TRP A 57 -9.80 9.72 16.84
C TRP A 57 -8.56 8.90 17.11
N ALA A 58 -8.33 8.60 18.39
CA ALA A 58 -7.36 7.59 18.78
C ALA A 58 -8.01 6.21 18.63
N ILE A 59 -7.30 5.28 18.00
CA ILE A 59 -7.75 3.92 17.72
C ILE A 59 -6.70 2.98 18.29
N LYS A 60 -7.02 2.25 19.35
CA LYS A 60 -6.09 1.32 19.99
C LYS A 60 -6.44 -0.11 19.63
N PHE A 61 -5.57 -0.77 18.88
CA PHE A 61 -5.67 -2.21 18.60
C PHE A 61 -5.21 -3.04 19.80
N SER A 62 -5.47 -4.35 19.76
CA SER A 62 -4.95 -5.31 20.76
C SER A 62 -3.42 -5.36 20.78
N ASP A 63 -2.79 -5.17 19.62
CA ASP A 63 -1.34 -5.28 19.43
C ASP A 63 -0.85 -4.43 18.24
N VAL A 64 0.47 -4.33 18.12
CA VAL A 64 1.16 -3.55 17.09
C VAL A 64 0.95 -4.13 15.69
N TYR A 65 0.80 -5.44 15.56
CA TYR A 65 0.65 -6.11 14.27
C TYR A 65 -0.66 -5.71 13.57
N HIS A 66 -1.77 -5.65 14.31
CA HIS A 66 -3.05 -5.21 13.78
C HIS A 66 -3.08 -3.70 13.49
N ALA A 67 -2.39 -2.88 14.29
CA ALA A 67 -2.19 -1.46 13.99
C ALA A 67 -1.40 -1.29 12.68
N GLU A 68 -0.34 -2.06 12.47
CA GLU A 68 0.40 -2.05 11.20
C GLU A 68 -0.46 -2.47 10.01
N MET A 69 -1.22 -3.57 10.16
CA MET A 69 -2.12 -4.04 9.12
C MET A 69 -3.17 -2.97 8.77
N ALA A 70 -3.76 -2.32 9.77
CA ALA A 70 -4.73 -1.26 9.53
C ALA A 70 -4.12 -0.06 8.80
N LEU A 71 -2.93 0.39 9.23
CA LEU A 71 -2.23 1.48 8.55
C LEU A 71 -1.92 1.13 7.08
N ALA A 72 -1.38 -0.06 6.82
CA ALA A 72 -0.98 -0.48 5.49
C ALA A 72 -2.17 -0.76 4.54
N THR A 73 -3.28 -1.28 5.06
CA THR A 73 -4.41 -1.75 4.23
C THR A 73 -5.57 -0.78 4.14
N LEU A 74 -5.82 0.03 5.18
CA LEU A 74 -7.01 0.88 5.28
C LEU A 74 -6.73 2.38 5.09
N ASN A 75 -5.50 2.84 5.28
CA ASN A 75 -5.16 4.24 5.02
C ASN A 75 -5.48 4.59 3.57
N GLY A 76 -6.18 5.68 3.27
CA GLY A 76 -6.66 6.08 1.93
C GLY A 76 -7.85 5.28 1.37
N VAL A 77 -8.44 4.33 2.12
CA VAL A 77 -9.59 3.54 1.64
C VAL A 77 -10.89 4.31 1.85
N PRO A 78 -11.83 4.34 0.88
CA PRO A 78 -13.12 4.97 1.06
C PRO A 78 -13.94 4.27 2.15
N VAL A 79 -14.54 5.05 3.04
CA VAL A 79 -15.49 4.50 4.01
C VAL A 79 -16.85 4.30 3.32
N PRO A 80 -17.41 3.08 3.33
CA PRO A 80 -18.66 2.77 2.63
C PRO A 80 -19.83 3.65 3.08
N ASN A 81 -20.79 3.91 2.19
CA ASN A 81 -22.06 4.58 2.49
C ASN A 81 -21.90 5.97 3.14
N MET A 82 -20.83 6.70 2.80
CA MET A 82 -20.59 8.08 3.23
C MET A 82 -21.06 9.04 2.13
N ASP A 83 -21.77 10.09 2.53
CA ASP A 83 -22.16 11.19 1.65
C ASP A 83 -21.87 12.53 2.37
N PRO A 84 -20.88 13.31 1.91
CA PRO A 84 -20.01 13.06 0.76
C PRO A 84 -19.02 11.89 0.99
N PRO A 85 -18.48 11.28 -0.09
CA PRO A 85 -17.44 10.26 0.01
C PRO A 85 -16.24 10.77 0.82
N TRP A 86 -15.72 9.91 1.70
CA TRP A 86 -14.57 10.23 2.53
C TRP A 86 -13.60 9.05 2.60
N ASN A 87 -12.31 9.33 2.43
CA ASN A 87 -11.26 8.35 2.53
C ASN A 87 -10.64 8.36 3.93
N LEU A 88 -10.51 7.18 4.53
CA LEU A 88 -9.94 7.03 5.84
C LEU A 88 -8.45 7.36 5.83
N THR A 89 -8.04 8.44 6.51
CA THR A 89 -6.61 8.75 6.68
C THR A 89 -6.14 8.36 8.08
N LEU A 90 -5.12 7.52 8.16
CA LEU A 90 -4.54 6.98 9.39
C LEU A 90 -3.09 7.48 9.56
N SER A 91 -2.71 7.73 10.81
CA SER A 91 -1.35 8.07 11.23
C SER A 91 -0.93 7.23 12.43
N HIS A 92 0.37 6.93 12.55
CA HIS A 92 0.94 6.31 13.74
C HIS A 92 1.31 7.34 14.82
N THR A 93 1.30 8.64 14.49
CA THR A 93 1.57 9.74 15.42
C THR A 93 0.36 10.66 15.61
N ALA A 94 0.28 11.25 16.80
CA ALA A 94 -0.67 12.31 17.11
C ALA A 94 -0.28 13.63 16.43
N SER A 95 0.98 13.85 16.07
CA SER A 95 1.43 14.99 15.28
C SER A 95 1.27 14.69 13.78
N LEU A 96 0.86 15.66 12.95
CA LEU A 96 0.78 15.48 11.48
C LEU A 96 2.17 15.47 10.81
N ALA A 97 3.24 15.17 11.55
CA ALA A 97 4.55 14.98 10.95
C ALA A 97 4.44 13.86 9.90
N ASN A 98 4.96 14.12 8.70
CA ASN A 98 4.80 13.22 7.55
C ASN A 98 5.16 11.79 7.96
N ALA A 99 4.12 10.95 7.99
CA ALA A 99 4.16 9.61 8.54
C ALA A 99 4.72 8.57 7.57
N LEU A 100 5.18 9.03 6.40
CA LEU A 100 5.70 8.20 5.32
C LEU A 100 7.20 8.50 5.17
N PRO A 101 8.01 7.49 4.82
CA PRO A 101 9.43 7.70 4.63
C PRO A 101 9.67 8.72 3.52
N THR A 102 10.70 9.55 3.72
CA THR A 102 11.07 10.63 2.81
C THR A 102 11.59 10.14 1.46
N GLU A 103 11.98 8.87 1.36
CA GLU A 103 12.70 8.27 0.22
C GLU A 103 12.32 6.77 0.04
N PRO A 104 12.62 6.15 -1.11
CA PRO A 104 11.61 5.66 -2.04
C PRO A 104 10.83 4.45 -1.54
N LEU A 105 9.52 4.61 -1.55
CA LEU A 105 8.58 3.51 -1.32
C LEU A 105 8.53 2.59 -2.56
N CYS A 106 9.21 1.44 -2.49
CA CYS A 106 9.28 0.46 -3.57
C CYS A 106 7.97 -0.32 -3.73
N ALA A 107 7.05 0.19 -4.56
CA ALA A 107 5.83 -0.52 -4.90
C ALA A 107 6.12 -1.72 -5.83
N GLN A 108 5.50 -2.84 -5.51
CA GLN A 108 5.56 -4.08 -6.27
C GLN A 108 4.16 -4.54 -6.61
N PHE A 109 3.98 -4.94 -7.86
CA PHE A 109 2.70 -5.34 -8.41
C PHE A 109 2.74 -6.81 -8.74
N VAL A 110 1.68 -7.51 -8.36
CA VAL A 110 1.54 -8.93 -8.70
C VAL A 110 1.23 -9.03 -10.19
N LYS A 111 1.92 -9.91 -10.90
CA LYS A 111 1.56 -10.35 -12.24
C LYS A 111 1.38 -11.86 -12.23
N ALA A 112 0.13 -12.29 -12.36
CA ALA A 112 -0.24 -13.69 -12.53
C ALA A 112 -0.69 -13.96 -13.98
N SER A 113 -0.65 -15.22 -14.39
CA SER A 113 -1.20 -15.66 -15.67
C SER A 113 -2.68 -15.28 -15.84
N ALA A 114 -3.18 -15.33 -17.07
CA ALA A 114 -4.60 -15.09 -17.35
C ALA A 114 -5.46 -16.16 -16.65
N GLY A 115 -6.60 -15.75 -16.08
CA GLY A 115 -7.55 -16.65 -15.42
C GLY A 115 -7.83 -16.30 -13.96
N ILE A 116 -8.51 -17.19 -13.24
CA ILE A 116 -8.79 -17.02 -11.81
C ILE A 116 -7.48 -17.29 -11.04
N HIS A 117 -7.04 -16.31 -10.25
CA HIS A 117 -5.86 -16.44 -9.40
C HIS A 117 -6.22 -16.03 -7.98
N ALA A 118 -5.80 -16.82 -6.98
CA ALA A 118 -6.17 -16.59 -5.57
C ALA A 118 -5.83 -15.16 -5.12
N LEU A 119 -4.62 -14.66 -5.43
CA LEU A 119 -4.23 -13.26 -5.15
C LEU A 119 -5.25 -12.21 -5.63
N ARG A 120 -5.93 -12.43 -6.77
CA ARG A 120 -6.92 -11.48 -7.32
C ARG A 120 -8.22 -11.43 -6.52
N GLN A 121 -8.54 -12.50 -5.80
CA GLN A 121 -9.75 -12.62 -4.99
C GLN A 121 -9.49 -12.30 -3.51
N SER A 122 -8.22 -12.12 -3.15
CA SER A 122 -7.78 -11.85 -1.79
C SER A 122 -8.16 -10.46 -1.32
N THR A 123 -8.37 -10.33 -0.02
CA THR A 123 -8.47 -9.02 0.62
C THR A 123 -7.07 -8.40 0.79
N ALA A 124 -7.01 -7.08 0.98
CA ALA A 124 -5.75 -6.41 1.30
C ALA A 124 -5.11 -6.96 2.59
N GLN A 125 -5.93 -7.41 3.54
CA GLN A 125 -5.46 -8.02 4.79
C GLN A 125 -4.82 -9.40 4.56
N ASP A 126 -5.36 -10.21 3.65
CA ASP A 126 -4.74 -11.49 3.29
C ASP A 126 -3.41 -11.27 2.59
N VAL A 127 -3.37 -10.34 1.63
CA VAL A 127 -2.12 -9.96 0.94
C VAL A 127 -1.11 -9.42 1.95
N PHE A 128 -1.52 -8.58 2.91
CA PHE A 128 -0.64 -8.12 3.99
C PHE A 128 -0.02 -9.30 4.75
N ARG A 129 -0.84 -10.25 5.23
CA ARG A 129 -0.35 -11.42 5.99
C ARG A 129 0.69 -12.23 5.20
N TRP A 130 0.46 -12.39 3.90
CA TRP A 130 1.33 -13.22 3.07
C TRP A 130 2.68 -12.57 2.74
N PHE A 131 2.70 -11.25 2.56
CA PHE A 131 3.90 -10.52 2.16
C PHE A 131 4.66 -9.91 3.34
N ARG A 132 4.04 -9.83 4.53
CA ARG A 132 4.64 -9.19 5.72
C ARG A 132 5.93 -9.85 6.22
N SER A 133 6.15 -11.13 5.92
CA SER A 133 7.36 -11.86 6.33
C SER A 133 8.64 -11.34 5.65
N ALA A 134 8.54 -10.73 4.46
CA ALA A 134 9.69 -10.09 3.80
C ALA A 134 10.15 -8.81 4.51
N GLY A 135 9.24 -8.13 5.22
CA GLY A 135 9.55 -6.91 5.97
C GLY A 135 8.32 -6.03 6.20
N PRO A 136 8.50 -4.88 6.88
CA PRO A 136 7.42 -3.94 7.15
C PRO A 136 6.79 -3.39 5.87
N LEU A 137 5.46 -3.42 5.83
CA LEU A 137 4.66 -2.97 4.70
C LEU A 137 4.07 -1.59 5.01
N VAL A 138 4.24 -0.66 4.08
CA VAL A 138 3.70 0.71 4.17
C VAL A 138 2.33 0.80 3.51
N MET A 139 2.13 0.04 2.43
CA MET A 139 0.85 0.03 1.72
C MET A 139 0.59 -1.35 1.13
N VAL A 140 -0.67 -1.78 1.23
CA VAL A 140 -1.19 -2.93 0.52
C VAL A 140 -2.54 -2.55 -0.09
N ARG A 141 -2.65 -2.75 -1.40
CA ARG A 141 -3.88 -2.52 -2.15
C ARG A 141 -4.22 -3.75 -2.97
N THR A 142 -5.51 -3.99 -3.07
CA THR A 142 -6.10 -4.94 -4.00
C THR A 142 -6.90 -4.16 -5.03
N ASP A 143 -7.23 -4.79 -6.15
CA ASP A 143 -8.03 -4.18 -7.20
C ASP A 143 -7.40 -2.91 -7.82
N VAL A 144 -6.06 -2.88 -7.91
CA VAL A 144 -5.30 -1.78 -8.50
C VAL A 144 -5.27 -1.93 -10.01
N ASP A 145 -5.66 -0.88 -10.72
CA ASP A 145 -5.49 -0.78 -12.16
C ASP A 145 -4.07 -0.28 -12.49
N VAL A 146 -3.31 -1.10 -13.20
CA VAL A 146 -1.97 -0.78 -13.70
C VAL A 146 -1.85 -1.01 -15.21
N GLY A 147 -2.98 -1.01 -15.92
CA GLY A 147 -3.02 -1.27 -17.37
C GLY A 147 -2.84 -2.74 -17.76
N TYR A 148 -2.91 -3.66 -16.81
CA TYR A 148 -3.05 -5.09 -17.11
C TYR A 148 -4.50 -5.41 -17.51
N PRO A 149 -4.76 -6.50 -18.27
CA PRO A 149 -6.13 -6.90 -18.60
C PRO A 149 -7.03 -7.15 -17.39
N GLN A 150 -6.43 -7.38 -16.23
CA GLN A 150 -7.10 -7.62 -14.96
C GLN A 150 -6.43 -6.79 -13.87
N ARG A 151 -7.24 -6.19 -12.99
CA ARG A 151 -6.76 -5.48 -11.81
C ARG A 151 -5.93 -6.40 -10.92
N THR A 152 -5.00 -5.82 -10.18
CA THR A 152 -3.97 -6.56 -9.45
C THR A 152 -3.80 -6.10 -8.00
N CYS A 153 -2.93 -6.78 -7.27
CA CYS A 153 -2.49 -6.38 -5.94
C CYS A 153 -1.20 -5.58 -6.04
N MET A 154 -1.10 -4.56 -5.20
CA MET A 154 0.11 -3.78 -4.97
C MET A 154 0.54 -3.96 -3.52
N VAL A 155 1.82 -4.26 -3.31
CA VAL A 155 2.47 -4.23 -2.00
C VAL A 155 3.61 -3.23 -2.04
N GLN A 156 3.80 -2.49 -0.96
CA GLN A 156 4.83 -1.48 -0.87
C GLN A 156 5.55 -1.63 0.46
N TYR A 157 6.87 -1.87 0.37
CA TYR A 157 7.70 -2.07 1.56
C TYR A 157 8.31 -0.77 2.04
N TRP A 158 8.68 -0.77 3.32
CA TRP A 158 9.41 0.32 3.95
C TRP A 158 10.83 0.48 3.41
N HIS A 159 11.49 -0.63 3.03
CA HIS A 159 12.89 -0.63 2.62
C HIS A 159 13.08 -1.44 1.33
N GLU A 160 14.02 -0.99 0.48
CA GLU A 160 14.33 -1.64 -0.80
C GLU A 160 14.80 -3.08 -0.62
N THR A 161 15.57 -3.38 0.43
CA THR A 161 16.03 -4.75 0.70
C THR A 161 14.88 -5.72 0.96
N HIS A 162 13.80 -5.28 1.62
CA HIS A 162 12.60 -6.10 1.83
C HIS A 162 11.84 -6.32 0.52
N ALA A 163 11.71 -5.26 -0.30
CA ALA A 163 11.12 -5.37 -1.62
C ALA A 163 11.95 -6.31 -2.52
N SER A 164 13.27 -6.19 -2.51
CA SER A 164 14.17 -7.07 -3.26
C SER A 164 14.05 -8.52 -2.79
N SER A 165 14.03 -8.77 -1.49
CA SER A 165 13.81 -10.10 -0.92
C SER A 165 12.49 -10.72 -1.43
N ALA A 166 11.39 -9.96 -1.32
CA ALA A 166 10.07 -10.39 -1.80
C ALA A 166 10.03 -10.63 -3.32
N LEU A 167 10.75 -9.82 -4.10
CA LEU A 167 10.82 -9.95 -5.56
C LEU A 167 11.46 -11.27 -6.00
N HIS A 168 12.55 -11.67 -5.33
CA HIS A 168 13.32 -12.86 -5.68
C HIS A 168 12.71 -14.14 -5.11
N HIS A 169 12.06 -14.07 -3.94
CA HIS A 169 11.53 -15.25 -3.24
C HIS A 169 10.06 -15.10 -2.82
N PRO A 170 9.14 -14.69 -3.72
CA PRO A 170 7.77 -14.34 -3.32
C PRO A 170 6.98 -15.52 -2.78
N ARG A 171 7.26 -16.74 -3.24
CA ARG A 171 6.56 -17.95 -2.79
C ARG A 171 7.00 -18.40 -1.40
N ASP A 172 8.23 -18.08 -1.01
CA ASP A 172 8.80 -18.53 0.28
C ASP A 172 8.28 -17.69 1.45
N LEU A 173 7.63 -16.55 1.16
CA LEU A 173 7.11 -15.62 2.17
C LEU A 173 5.97 -16.21 3.00
N HIS A 174 5.15 -17.12 2.43
CA HIS A 174 4.00 -17.68 3.13
C HIS A 174 3.55 -19.00 2.51
N ILE A 175 3.12 -19.96 3.34
CA ILE A 175 2.66 -21.30 2.90
C ILE A 175 1.54 -21.25 1.86
N VAL A 176 0.67 -20.25 1.94
CA VAL A 176 -0.40 -20.05 0.94
C VAL A 176 0.21 -19.68 -0.42
N LEU A 177 1.21 -18.80 -0.47
CA LEU A 177 1.88 -18.40 -1.72
C LEU A 177 2.66 -19.57 -2.34
N GLN A 178 3.20 -20.48 -1.54
CA GLN A 178 3.84 -21.71 -2.02
C GLN A 178 2.86 -22.60 -2.79
N LYS A 179 1.59 -22.64 -2.37
CA LYS A 179 0.54 -23.49 -2.98
C LYS A 179 -0.19 -22.82 -4.14
N MET A 180 0.00 -21.52 -4.35
CA MET A 180 -0.66 -20.79 -5.44
C MET A 180 -0.06 -21.12 -6.81
N PRO A 181 -0.85 -20.95 -7.90
CA PRO A 181 -0.31 -20.92 -9.26
C PRO A 181 0.85 -19.91 -9.40
N ALA A 182 1.66 -20.07 -10.44
CA ALA A 182 2.81 -19.21 -10.65
C ALA A 182 2.40 -17.74 -10.83
N PHE A 183 3.07 -16.86 -10.10
CA PHE A 183 2.99 -15.41 -10.23
C PHE A 183 4.39 -14.81 -10.07
N VAL A 184 4.56 -13.58 -10.53
CA VAL A 184 5.79 -12.80 -10.35
C VAL A 184 5.46 -11.45 -9.76
N LEU A 185 6.36 -10.89 -8.97
CA LEU A 185 6.30 -9.48 -8.60
C LEU A 185 6.99 -8.64 -9.67
N ARG A 186 6.45 -7.45 -9.92
CA ARG A 186 7.02 -6.46 -10.84
C ARG A 186 7.19 -5.15 -10.08
N THR A 187 8.38 -4.60 -10.11
CA THR A 187 8.61 -3.20 -9.73
C THR A 187 8.43 -2.34 -10.98
N PHE A 188 7.70 -1.24 -10.83
CA PHE A 188 7.87 -0.10 -11.74
C PHE A 188 8.78 0.86 -10.99
N ALA A 189 9.86 1.31 -11.63
CA ALA A 189 10.62 2.41 -11.03
C ALA A 189 9.63 3.57 -10.87
N GLN A 190 9.62 4.18 -9.67
CA GLN A 190 9.03 5.51 -9.52
C GLN A 190 9.63 6.35 -10.64
N CYS A 191 8.80 7.07 -11.38
CA CYS A 191 9.23 7.76 -12.58
C CYS A 191 9.42 6.85 -13.81
N SER A 192 8.72 5.73 -14.00
CA SER A 192 8.69 5.02 -15.29
C SER A 192 7.28 4.88 -15.85
N VAL A 193 7.12 5.15 -17.15
CA VAL A 193 5.87 4.97 -17.88
C VAL A 193 6.08 3.93 -18.97
N LEU A 194 5.25 2.89 -18.94
CA LEU A 194 5.14 1.94 -20.03
C LEU A 194 4.13 2.46 -21.04
N VAL A 195 4.59 2.75 -22.25
CA VAL A 195 3.73 3.18 -23.35
C VAL A 195 3.55 2.00 -24.30
N LEU A 196 2.31 1.56 -24.49
CA LEU A 196 1.94 0.46 -25.38
C LEU A 196 1.18 0.99 -26.60
N ASN A 197 1.05 0.16 -27.65
CA ASN A 197 0.32 0.49 -28.88
C ASN A 197 0.81 1.76 -29.58
N ILE A 198 2.11 2.01 -29.47
CA ILE A 198 2.73 3.12 -30.17
C ILE A 198 2.68 2.84 -31.67
N GLY A 199 2.20 3.80 -32.46
CA GLY A 199 2.11 3.67 -33.92
C GLY A 199 3.46 3.34 -34.56
N ARG A 200 3.46 2.60 -35.68
CA ARG A 200 4.67 2.11 -36.35
C ARG A 200 5.66 3.21 -36.76
N ASN A 201 5.19 4.46 -36.88
CA ASN A 201 5.99 5.61 -37.27
C ASN A 201 6.57 6.37 -36.08
N PHE A 202 6.26 5.98 -34.84
CA PHE A 202 6.74 6.69 -33.67
C PHE A 202 8.22 6.37 -33.42
N GLN A 203 9.03 7.41 -33.41
CA GLN A 203 10.46 7.33 -33.27
C GLN A 203 10.91 7.78 -31.89
N SER A 204 12.17 7.54 -31.57
CA SER A 204 12.74 8.00 -30.31
C SER A 204 12.78 9.53 -30.20
N ALA A 205 12.81 10.27 -31.31
CA ALA A 205 12.77 11.73 -31.30
C ALA A 205 11.42 12.24 -30.74
N ASP A 206 10.34 11.56 -31.12
CA ASP A 206 8.96 11.89 -30.73
C ASP A 206 8.73 11.73 -29.22
N ILE A 207 9.53 10.91 -28.54
CA ILE A 207 9.46 10.76 -27.07
C ILE A 207 9.63 12.10 -26.37
N LYS A 208 10.64 12.88 -26.78
CA LYS A 208 10.91 14.18 -26.15
C LYS A 208 9.84 15.21 -26.53
N GLU A 209 9.32 15.15 -27.76
CA GLU A 209 8.25 16.02 -28.20
C GLU A 209 6.95 15.78 -27.43
N VAL A 210 6.55 14.51 -27.30
CA VAL A 210 5.29 14.10 -26.66
C VAL A 210 5.41 14.16 -25.14
N PHE A 211 6.45 13.57 -24.56
CA PHE A 211 6.58 13.42 -23.12
C PHE A 211 7.41 14.52 -22.43
N GLY A 212 8.24 15.25 -23.18
CA GLY A 212 9.11 16.28 -22.62
C GLY A 212 8.36 17.50 -22.07
N LYS A 213 7.07 17.66 -22.41
CA LYS A 213 6.20 18.67 -21.80
C LYS A 213 5.81 18.34 -20.36
N PHE A 214 5.88 17.07 -19.96
CA PHE A 214 5.43 16.62 -18.65
C PHE A 214 6.58 16.47 -17.66
N ALA A 215 7.77 16.07 -18.12
CA ALA A 215 8.96 16.03 -17.27
C ALA A 215 10.26 15.91 -18.09
N ASN A 216 11.40 16.01 -17.41
CA ASN A 216 12.68 15.69 -18.01
C ASN A 216 12.78 14.17 -18.21
N VAL A 217 12.71 13.72 -19.47
CA VAL A 217 12.73 12.30 -19.83
C VAL A 217 14.18 11.81 -19.85
N GLN A 218 14.55 10.95 -18.90
CA GLN A 218 15.83 10.26 -18.93
C GLN A 218 15.67 8.91 -19.63
N ARG A 219 16.34 8.75 -20.78
CA ARG A 219 16.32 7.50 -21.53
C ARG A 219 17.35 6.52 -20.93
N ARG A 220 16.87 5.42 -20.34
CA ARG A 220 17.68 4.23 -20.06
C ARG A 220 16.96 3.03 -20.68
N ASP A 221 17.52 2.49 -21.77
CA ASP A 221 17.16 1.23 -22.43
C ASP A 221 15.66 0.88 -22.47
N TYR A 222 14.96 1.29 -23.54
CA TYR A 222 13.56 0.95 -23.88
C TYR A 222 12.51 1.00 -22.73
N LYS A 223 12.87 1.57 -21.58
CA LYS A 223 11.99 1.94 -20.47
C LYS A 223 12.04 3.45 -20.37
N LEU A 224 10.90 4.07 -20.65
CA LEU A 224 10.73 5.51 -20.49
C LEU A 224 10.65 5.80 -19.00
N SER A 225 11.62 6.58 -18.50
CA SER A 225 11.58 7.09 -17.13
C SER A 225 11.33 8.60 -17.10
N LEU A 226 10.17 9.02 -16.57
CA LEU A 226 9.71 10.40 -16.37
C LEU A 226 10.01 10.87 -14.95
N LEU A 227 11.12 11.59 -14.74
CA LEU A 227 11.52 12.10 -13.43
C LEU A 227 10.62 13.28 -13.00
N TYR A 228 9.79 13.10 -11.97
CA TYR A 228 9.08 14.21 -11.33
C TYR A 228 10.03 14.97 -10.40
N LEU A 229 10.25 16.25 -10.67
CA LEU A 229 10.70 17.23 -9.68
C LEU A 229 9.46 18.02 -9.27
N VAL A 230 9.06 17.88 -8.00
CA VAL A 230 8.14 18.82 -7.34
C VAL A 230 8.99 19.83 -6.59
#